data_AF-A0A5N6R047-F1
#
_entry.id   AF-A0A5N6R047-F1
#
_cell.length_a   1.000
_cell.length_b   1.000
_cell.length_c   1.000
_cell.angle_alpha   90.00
_cell.angle_beta   90.00
_cell.angle_gamma   90.00
#
_symmetry.space_group_name_H-M   'P 1'
#
loop_
_entity.id
_entity.type
_entity.pdbx_description
1 polymer ?
#
loop_
_entity_poly.entity_id
_entity_poly.type
_entity_poly.pdbx_seq_one_letter_code
_entity_poly.pdbx_strand_id
1 'polypeptide(L)'
;MPFRTIHIGRLEELTHPDNLKAALAEFILTLIFVFVGEGSGMAFNKLTDNASTTLAGLMAAALAHAFSLFVAVSVSTNISDGHVNPAVTFGFFVDGLPRYM
;
A
#
# COMPACT_ATOMS: atom_id res chain seq x y z
N MET A 1 -3.81 -14.81 19.09
CA MET A 1 -2.51 -14.25 19.50
C MET A 1 -2.80 -12.99 20.30
N PRO A 2 -2.33 -12.84 21.55
CA PRO A 2 -2.59 -11.61 22.31
C PRO A 2 -1.84 -10.43 21.70
N PHE A 3 -2.44 -9.24 21.70
CA PHE A 3 -1.77 -8.00 21.33
C PHE A 3 -0.55 -7.78 22.22
N ARG A 4 0.60 -7.49 21.63
CA ARG A 4 1.89 -7.50 22.35
C ARG A 4 2.10 -6.18 23.09
N THR A 5 1.99 -5.04 22.39
CA THR A 5 2.07 -3.68 22.94
C THR A 5 1.47 -2.68 21.94
N ILE A 6 0.78 -1.63 22.40
CA ILE A 6 0.33 -0.51 21.55
C ILE A 6 1.14 0.74 21.91
N HIS A 7 1.77 1.37 20.91
CA HIS A 7 2.50 2.62 21.06
C HIS A 7 1.72 3.79 20.45
N ILE A 8 1.22 4.68 21.29
CA ILE A 8 0.63 5.95 20.85
C ILE A 8 1.76 6.96 20.67
N GLY A 9 1.91 7.49 19.46
CA GLY A 9 2.92 8.50 19.13
C GLY A 9 2.65 9.86 19.79
N ARG A 10 3.64 10.75 19.71
CA ARG A 10 3.56 12.13 20.24
C ARG A 10 3.28 13.13 19.11
N LEU A 11 2.72 14.30 19.45
CA LEU A 11 2.48 15.38 18.50
C LEU A 11 3.75 15.83 17.76
N GLU A 12 4.89 15.82 18.44
CA GLU A 12 6.20 16.19 17.88
C GLU A 12 6.62 15.28 16.71
N GLU A 13 6.18 14.02 16.72
CA GLU A 13 6.47 13.05 15.67
C GLU A 13 5.75 13.42 14.36
N LEU A 14 4.59 14.09 14.42
CA LEU A 14 3.85 14.52 13.23
C LEU A 14 4.60 15.57 12.40
N THR A 15 5.44 16.37 13.06
CA THR A 15 6.22 17.44 12.42
C THR A 15 7.65 17.04 12.11
N HIS A 16 8.07 15.84 12.53
CA HIS A 16 9.43 15.38 12.28
C HIS A 16 9.65 15.19 10.76
N PRO A 17 10.72 15.75 10.16
CA PRO A 17 10.93 15.71 8.71
C PRO A 17 10.88 14.30 8.11
N ASP A 18 11.44 13.31 8.81
CA ASP A 18 11.45 11.92 8.32
C ASP A 18 10.06 11.27 8.36
N ASN A 19 9.22 11.62 9.33
CA ASN A 19 7.84 11.15 9.38
C ASN A 19 6.97 11.78 8.29
N LEU A 20 7.23 13.05 7.95
CA LEU A 20 6.58 13.71 6.81
C LEU A 20 7.00 13.08 5.47
N LYS A 21 8.30 12.76 5.31
CA LYS A 21 8.79 12.01 4.13
C LYS A 21 8.15 10.62 4.05
N ALA A 22 8.09 9.90 5.15
CA ALA A 22 7.45 8.59 5.23
C ALA A 22 5.96 8.66 4.85
N ALA A 23 5.22 9.62 5.41
CA ALA A 23 3.81 9.82 5.10
C ALA A 23 3.57 10.17 3.63
N LEU A 24 4.42 11.02 3.04
CA LEU A 24 4.35 11.36 1.62
C LEU A 24 4.68 10.16 0.73
N ALA A 25 5.66 9.34 1.12
CA ALA A 25 5.99 8.11 0.40
C ALA A 25 4.80 7.13 0.41
N GLU A 26 4.21 6.85 1.57
CA GLU A 26 3.00 6.02 1.69
C GLU A 26 1.85 6.55 0.84
N PHE A 27 1.63 7.87 0.82
CA PHE A 27 0.59 8.50 0.00
C PHE A 27 0.81 8.28 -1.50
N ILE A 28 2.00 8.60 -2.01
CA ILE A 28 2.32 8.49 -3.44
C ILE A 28 2.27 7.02 -3.88
N LEU A 29 2.79 6.11 -3.05
CA LEU A 29 2.85 4.70 -3.44
C LEU A 29 1.50 4.00 -3.34
N THR A 30 0.66 4.38 -2.38
CA THR A 30 -0.74 3.94 -2.35
C THR A 30 -1.49 4.46 -3.57
N LEU A 31 -1.25 5.73 -3.98
CA LEU A 31 -1.84 6.29 -5.20
C LEU A 31 -1.43 5.48 -6.43
N ILE A 32 -0.14 5.15 -6.58
CA ILE A 32 0.35 4.34 -7.72
C ILE A 32 -0.25 2.94 -7.69
N PHE A 33 -0.27 2.28 -6.52
CA PHE A 33 -0.85 0.95 -6.34
C PHE A 33 -2.33 0.93 -6.78
N VAL A 34 -3.14 1.86 -6.28
CA VAL A 34 -4.56 1.95 -6.64
C VAL A 34 -4.73 2.32 -8.11
N PHE A 35 -3.93 3.26 -8.63
CA PHE A 35 -3.99 3.67 -10.02
C PHE A 35 -3.75 2.50 -10.98
N VAL A 36 -2.73 1.67 -10.73
CA VAL A 36 -2.42 0.51 -11.57
C VAL A 36 -3.47 -0.59 -11.36
N GLY A 37 -3.85 -0.86 -10.10
CA GLY A 37 -4.83 -1.88 -9.75
C GLY A 37 -6.20 -1.62 -10.39
N GLU A 38 -6.83 -0.49 -10.07
CA GLU A 38 -8.15 -0.11 -10.60
C GLU A 38 -8.08 0.27 -12.08
N GLY A 39 -6.96 0.86 -12.50
CA GLY A 39 -6.68 1.16 -13.91
C GLY A 39 -6.72 -0.09 -14.79
N SER A 40 -6.28 -1.24 -14.28
CA SER A 40 -6.36 -2.50 -15.02
C SER A 40 -7.81 -2.95 -15.28
N GLY A 41 -8.71 -2.73 -14.32
CA GLY A 41 -10.15 -3.02 -14.47
C GLY A 41 -10.81 -2.09 -15.49
N MET A 42 -10.50 -0.80 -15.41
CA MET A 42 -10.97 0.18 -16.41
C MET A 42 -10.45 -0.15 -17.82
N ALA A 43 -9.18 -0.57 -17.94
CA ALA A 43 -8.61 -0.99 -19.21
C ALA A 43 -9.29 -2.25 -19.76
N PHE A 44 -9.57 -3.25 -18.91
CA PHE A 44 -10.32 -4.44 -19.30
C PHE A 44 -11.70 -4.08 -19.85
N ASN A 45 -12.46 -3.25 -19.12
CA ASN A 45 -13.78 -2.79 -19.57
C ASN A 45 -13.70 -2.08 -20.93
N LYS A 46 -12.69 -1.21 -21.12
CA LYS A 46 -12.52 -0.49 -22.38
C LYS A 46 -12.14 -1.40 -23.55
N LEU A 47 -11.27 -2.37 -23.33
CA LEU A 47 -10.78 -3.29 -24.36
C LEU A 47 -11.81 -4.36 -24.76
N THR A 48 -12.78 -4.63 -23.88
CA THR A 48 -13.77 -5.69 -24.07
C THR A 48 -15.20 -5.18 -24.29
N ASP A 49 -15.36 -3.87 -24.44
CA ASP A 49 -16.68 -3.21 -24.54
C ASP A 49 -17.63 -3.58 -23.40
N ASN A 50 -17.12 -3.51 -22.17
CA ASN A 50 -17.82 -3.85 -20.93
C ASN A 50 -18.34 -5.31 -20.87
N ALA A 51 -17.63 -6.25 -21.50
CA ALA A 51 -17.94 -7.66 -21.34
C ALA A 51 -17.81 -8.12 -19.89
N SER A 52 -18.49 -9.21 -19.54
CA SER A 52 -18.35 -9.86 -18.23
C SER A 52 -16.90 -10.29 -17.97
N THR A 53 -16.48 -10.24 -16.71
CA THR A 53 -15.14 -10.69 -16.29
C THR A 53 -14.83 -12.09 -16.79
N THR A 54 -13.72 -12.23 -17.51
CA THR A 54 -13.18 -13.51 -17.97
C THR A 54 -12.02 -13.95 -17.08
N LEU A 55 -11.62 -15.22 -17.17
CA LEU A 55 -10.42 -15.70 -16.48
C LEU A 55 -9.18 -14.87 -16.85
N ALA A 56 -9.03 -14.52 -18.12
CA ALA A 56 -7.94 -13.68 -18.59
C ALA A 56 -7.98 -12.26 -17.98
N GLY A 57 -9.17 -11.66 -17.87
CA GLY A 57 -9.35 -10.36 -17.21
C GLY A 57 -9.02 -10.42 -15.72
N LEU A 58 -9.43 -11.48 -15.03
CA LEU A 58 -9.11 -11.69 -13.62
C LEU A 58 -7.61 -11.87 -13.40
N MET A 59 -6.95 -12.68 -14.24
CA MET A 59 -5.50 -12.85 -14.19
C MET A 59 -4.75 -11.54 -14.44
N ALA A 60 -5.20 -10.74 -15.41
CA ALA A 60 -4.61 -9.43 -15.69
C ALA A 60 -4.73 -8.48 -14.49
N ALA A 61 -5.92 -8.39 -13.88
CA ALA A 61 -6.13 -7.58 -12.68
C ALA A 61 -5.29 -8.05 -11.49
N ALA A 62 -5.21 -9.38 -11.26
CA ALA A 62 -4.41 -9.95 -10.19
C ALA A 62 -2.91 -9.65 -10.36
N LEU A 63 -2.38 -9.78 -11.57
CA LEU A 63 -0.97 -9.47 -11.87
C LEU A 63 -0.69 -7.96 -11.75
N ALA A 64 -1.62 -7.11 -12.19
CA ALA A 64 -1.49 -5.66 -12.05
C ALA A 64 -1.39 -5.25 -10.57
N HIS A 65 -2.26 -5.80 -9.70
CA HIS A 65 -2.20 -5.57 -8.26
C HIS A 65 -0.92 -6.14 -7.64
N ALA A 66 -0.53 -7.37 -7.98
CA ALA A 66 0.65 -8.01 -7.41
C ALA A 66 1.93 -7.26 -7.75
N PHE A 67 2.14 -6.88 -9.01
CA PHE A 67 3.35 -6.18 -9.43
C PHE A 67 3.38 -4.72 -8.97
N SER A 68 2.24 -4.03 -8.98
CA SER A 68 2.20 -2.66 -8.45
C SER A 68 2.48 -2.63 -6.96
N LEU A 69 1.89 -3.53 -6.17
CA LEU A 69 2.16 -3.65 -4.74
C LEU A 69 3.61 -4.06 -4.48
N PHE A 70 4.14 -5.04 -5.22
CA PHE A 70 5.55 -5.46 -5.11
C PHE A 70 6.52 -4.29 -5.32
N VAL A 71 6.34 -3.53 -6.40
CA VAL A 71 7.19 -2.36 -6.68
C VAL A 71 6.99 -1.28 -5.62
N ALA A 72 5.73 -0.98 -5.27
CA ALA A 72 5.42 0.03 -4.26
C ALA A 72 6.11 -0.27 -2.93
N VAL A 73 5.98 -1.49 -2.40
CA VAL A 73 6.67 -1.91 -1.18
C VAL A 73 8.19 -1.79 -1.36
N SER A 74 8.74 -2.36 -2.44
CA SER A 74 10.20 -2.41 -2.66
C SER A 74 10.88 -1.04 -2.71
N VAL A 75 10.22 -0.02 -3.26
CA VAL A 75 10.80 1.34 -3.37
C VAL A 75 10.54 2.22 -2.14
N SER A 76 9.58 1.86 -1.28
CA SER A 76 9.27 2.62 -0.05
C SER A 76 9.90 2.07 1.21
N THR A 77 10.39 0.81 1.23
CA THR A 77 10.88 0.18 2.46
C THR A 77 11.91 1.03 3.20
N ASN A 78 12.84 1.68 2.50
CA ASN A 78 13.89 2.52 3.09
C ASN A 78 13.43 3.96 3.45
N ILE A 79 12.15 4.27 3.30
CA ILE A 79 11.57 5.61 3.54
C ILE A 79 10.43 5.54 4.55
N SER A 80 9.53 4.55 4.44
CA SER A 80 8.30 4.48 5.24
C SER A 80 7.97 3.08 5.77
N ASP A 81 8.88 2.12 5.66
CA ASP A 81 8.64 0.67 5.85
C ASP A 81 7.75 0.03 4.77
N GLY A 82 7.09 0.84 3.93
CA GLY A 82 6.39 0.41 2.73
C GLY A 82 5.13 -0.41 3.00
N HIS A 83 4.25 0.12 3.85
CA HIS A 83 3.00 -0.57 4.19
C HIS A 83 2.00 -0.56 3.04
N VAL A 84 1.80 0.59 2.39
CA VAL A 84 0.93 0.83 1.23
C VAL A 84 -0.56 0.50 1.51
N ASN A 85 -0.89 0.09 2.73
CA ASN A 85 -2.17 -0.47 3.12
C ASN A 85 -2.46 -0.16 4.60
N PRO A 86 -3.62 0.45 4.92
CA PRO A 86 -4.03 0.72 6.29
C PRO A 86 -4.13 -0.52 7.18
N ALA A 87 -4.56 -1.67 6.65
CA ALA A 87 -4.65 -2.92 7.42
C ALA A 87 -3.26 -3.46 7.79
N VAL A 88 -2.27 -3.29 6.91
CA VAL A 88 -0.87 -3.63 7.20
C VAL A 88 -0.34 -2.70 8.29
N THR A 89 -0.54 -1.39 8.13
CA THR A 89 -0.14 -0.39 9.15
C THR A 89 -0.77 -0.67 10.51
N PHE A 90 -2.06 -1.02 10.53
CA PHE A 90 -2.76 -1.37 11.76
C PHE A 90 -2.20 -2.64 12.41
N GLY A 91 -1.83 -3.65 11.62
CA GLY A 91 -1.17 -4.85 12.11
C GLY A 91 0.13 -4.54 12.87
N PHE A 92 0.98 -3.67 12.30
CA PHE A 92 2.20 -3.22 12.96
C PHE A 92 1.92 -2.40 14.22
N PHE A 93 0.89 -1.55 14.19
CA PHE A 93 0.46 -0.75 15.34
C PHE A 93 0.04 -1.59 16.55
N VAL A 94 -0.68 -2.70 16.32
CA VAL A 94 -1.16 -3.58 17.42
C VAL A 94 -0.13 -4.62 17.86
N ASP A 95 0.89 -4.89 17.04
CA ASP A 95 2.03 -5.75 17.44
C ASP A 95 3.12 -4.96 18.18
N GLY A 96 3.11 -3.63 18.09
CA GLY A 96 4.09 -2.77 18.75
C GLY A 96 5.50 -2.90 18.16
N LEU A 97 5.60 -3.29 16.87
CA LEU A 97 6.87 -3.41 16.19
C LEU A 97 7.52 -2.01 16.07
N PRO A 98 8.77 -1.84 16.52
CA PRO A 98 9.48 -0.58 16.32
C PRO A 98 9.73 -0.35 14.83
N ARG A 99 9.64 0.91 14.39
CA ARG A 99 10.18 1.33 13.08
C ARG A 99 11.68 1.06 13.11
N TYR A 100 12.18 0.23 12.20
CA TYR A 100 13.61 0.05 12.06
C TYR A 100 14.15 1.31 11.39
N MET A 101 14.78 2.18 12.19
CA MET A 101 15.52 3.36 11.70
C MET A 101 16.64 2.95 10.76
#